data_AF-A0A944FZ58-F1
#
_entry.id   AF-A0A944FZ58-F1
#
_cell.length_a   1.000
_cell.length_b   1.000
_cell.length_c   1.000
_cell.angle_alpha   90.00
_cell.angle_beta   90.00
_cell.angle_gamma   90.00
#
_symmetry.space_group_name_H-M   'P 1'
#
loop_
_entity.id
_entity.type
_entity.pdbx_description
1 polymer ?
#
loop_
_entity_poly.entity_id
_entity_poly.type
_entity_poly.pdbx_seq_one_letter_code
_entity_poly.pdbx_strand_id
1 'polypeptide(L)'
;MGKIGKRVLSAVVALVMCIAVLPTNISFAATDVYTKVTSADDIVDGGKYVLATLYEETYKAVAGTADGSNAMDAVAVDVSGDQITNPSTDLVWTLEAGTGGFYLVNNAGSKLSCGSSGTGISLNSTGITWAFNVSGGLFNIVPSTQSTRQLMYRISSDQYRAYAQSNLGASDYGNSITVFKLDTAVEPEYTDIADVRAYETGVSATVQGTVTFIDGRNVYIQDSTGGIDLYLNSGTVPSALAIGDKVQATGTTAEYRGLFELSGIDGNNAEVFNVISTGNELPLAEVTLAELASDEDTTIQLMESTRVLIKGLTLGTINTSGSTPVTDAYGNSINIYKMPETSFVEGDIVDVIAIVSSFN
;
A
#
# COMPACT_ATOMS: atom_id res chain seq x y z
N MET A 1 -18.38 42.46 13.81
CA MET A 1 -18.69 41.95 12.45
C MET A 1 -17.45 42.14 11.60
N GLY A 2 -16.57 41.14 11.57
CA GLY A 2 -15.45 41.13 10.64
C GLY A 2 -15.97 40.91 9.23
N LYS A 3 -15.45 41.66 8.25
CA LYS A 3 -15.74 41.42 6.83
C LYS A 3 -15.17 40.04 6.48
N ILE A 4 -16.03 39.03 6.39
CA ILE A 4 -15.71 37.79 5.69
C ILE A 4 -15.49 38.19 4.23
N GLY A 5 -14.24 38.14 3.76
CA GLY A 5 -13.94 38.35 2.35
C GLY A 5 -14.70 37.32 1.54
N LYS A 6 -15.43 37.75 0.51
CA LYS A 6 -16.11 36.83 -0.40
C LYS A 6 -15.05 35.94 -1.06
N ARG A 7 -15.07 34.63 -0.77
CA ARG A 7 -14.22 33.63 -1.45
C ARG A 7 -14.57 33.70 -2.95
N VAL A 8 -13.57 33.87 -3.82
CA VAL A 8 -13.78 33.90 -5.27
C VAL A 8 -13.57 32.51 -5.81
N LEU A 9 -14.65 31.85 -6.25
CA LEU A 9 -14.57 30.51 -6.82
C LEU A 9 -13.76 30.53 -8.13
N SER A 10 -12.78 29.63 -8.22
CA SER A 10 -11.94 29.47 -9.41
C SER A 10 -11.80 27.99 -9.78
N ALA A 11 -11.98 27.67 -11.05
CA ALA A 11 -11.79 26.35 -11.62
C ALA A 11 -10.42 26.28 -12.29
N VAL A 12 -9.59 25.27 -11.99
CA VAL A 12 -8.34 25.04 -12.73
C VAL A 12 -8.61 24.00 -13.83
N VAL A 13 -8.31 24.34 -15.09
CA VAL A 13 -8.60 23.48 -16.26
C VAL A 13 -7.36 22.69 -16.67
N ALA A 14 -7.51 21.37 -16.72
CA ALA A 14 -6.57 20.46 -17.37
C ALA A 14 -7.24 19.86 -18.63
N LEU A 15 -6.74 20.20 -19.82
CA LEU A 15 -7.15 19.59 -21.08
C LEU A 15 -6.49 18.21 -21.20
N VAL A 16 -7.25 17.11 -21.15
CA VAL A 16 -6.70 15.74 -21.23
C VAL A 16 -7.34 14.96 -22.38
N MET A 17 -6.53 14.61 -23.40
CA MET A 17 -6.83 13.55 -24.37
C MET A 17 -6.55 12.18 -23.74
N CYS A 18 -7.55 11.29 -23.73
CA CYS A 18 -7.44 9.97 -23.13
C CYS A 18 -6.80 8.95 -24.08
N ILE A 19 -5.63 8.40 -23.69
CA ILE A 19 -5.18 7.05 -24.07
C ILE A 19 -5.22 6.21 -22.79
N ALA A 20 -6.10 5.21 -22.75
CA ALA A 20 -6.23 4.31 -21.63
C ALA A 20 -5.05 3.32 -21.62
N VAL A 21 -4.21 3.41 -20.59
CA VAL A 21 -3.21 2.39 -20.26
C VAL A 21 -3.81 1.54 -19.14
N LEU A 22 -3.76 0.21 -19.26
CA LEU A 22 -4.24 -0.71 -18.24
C LEU A 22 -3.42 -0.54 -16.95
N PRO A 23 -4.04 -0.62 -15.77
CA PRO A 23 -3.34 -0.40 -14.51
C PRO A 23 -2.32 -1.49 -14.25
N THR A 24 -1.08 -1.10 -13.97
CA THR A 24 -0.10 -1.98 -13.31
C THR A 24 -0.22 -1.77 -11.81
N ASN A 25 -0.59 -2.84 -11.08
CA ASN A 25 -0.60 -2.83 -9.63
C ASN A 25 0.85 -2.71 -9.13
N ILE A 26 1.15 -1.66 -8.37
CA ILE A 26 2.41 -1.53 -7.65
C ILE A 26 2.08 -1.79 -6.18
N SER A 27 2.30 -3.03 -5.76
CA SER A 27 1.97 -3.45 -4.40
C SER A 27 2.74 -2.66 -3.36
N PHE A 28 2.05 -2.34 -2.27
CA PHE A 28 2.61 -1.91 -1.00
C PHE A 28 3.73 -2.88 -0.58
N ALA A 29 4.83 -2.37 -0.03
CA ALA A 29 5.58 -3.14 0.94
C ALA A 29 4.96 -2.82 2.30
N ALA A 30 3.94 -3.60 2.67
CA ALA A 30 3.54 -3.63 4.07
C ALA A 30 4.78 -3.94 4.89
N THR A 31 4.93 -3.30 6.06
CA THR A 31 5.94 -3.78 7.00
C THR A 31 5.45 -5.12 7.50
N ASP A 32 5.98 -6.20 6.93
CA ASP A 32 5.64 -7.55 7.33
C ASP A 32 6.32 -7.82 8.68
N VAL A 33 5.51 -7.87 9.74
CA VAL A 33 5.97 -8.24 11.08
C VAL A 33 5.57 -9.68 11.35
N TYR A 34 6.56 -10.52 11.67
CA TYR A 34 6.35 -11.90 12.07
C TYR A 34 6.56 -12.02 13.58
N THR A 35 5.51 -12.37 14.32
CA THR A 35 5.56 -12.52 15.77
C THR A 35 5.73 -13.98 16.17
N LYS A 36 6.54 -14.23 17.20
CA LYS A 36 6.80 -15.56 17.74
C LYS A 36 5.51 -16.27 18.17
N VAL A 37 5.34 -17.48 17.66
CA VAL A 37 4.25 -18.39 17.97
C VAL A 37 4.60 -19.23 19.20
N THR A 38 3.63 -19.41 20.10
CA THR A 38 3.80 -20.24 21.30
C THR A 38 2.81 -21.41 21.41
N SER A 39 1.80 -21.46 20.52
CA SER A 39 0.80 -22.53 20.46
C SER A 39 0.73 -23.18 19.08
N ALA A 40 0.41 -24.48 19.02
CA ALA A 40 0.14 -25.16 17.77
C ALA A 40 -1.17 -24.70 17.12
N ASP A 41 -2.11 -24.15 17.90
CA ASP A 41 -3.40 -23.65 17.40
C ASP A 41 -3.23 -22.41 16.50
N ASP A 42 -2.13 -21.69 16.65
CA ASP A 42 -1.81 -20.52 15.81
C ASP A 42 -1.28 -20.93 14.43
N ILE A 43 -0.97 -22.22 14.23
CA ILE A 43 -0.54 -22.77 12.94
C ILE A 43 -1.79 -23.11 12.12
N VAL A 44 -2.10 -22.22 11.20
CA VAL A 44 -3.30 -22.27 10.35
C VAL A 44 -2.97 -22.41 8.86
N ASP A 45 -3.92 -22.99 8.13
CA ASP A 45 -3.90 -23.10 6.67
C ASP A 45 -3.80 -21.71 6.01
N GLY A 46 -2.97 -21.59 4.98
CA GLY A 46 -2.68 -20.35 4.26
C GLY A 46 -1.81 -19.34 5.03
N GLY A 47 -1.43 -19.62 6.28
CA GLY A 47 -0.57 -18.72 7.06
C GLY A 47 0.86 -18.66 6.51
N LYS A 48 1.52 -17.52 6.70
CA LYS A 48 2.93 -17.32 6.36
C LYS A 48 3.80 -17.32 7.61
N TYR A 49 4.94 -18.00 7.57
CA TYR A 49 5.78 -18.22 8.74
C TYR A 49 7.27 -18.18 8.40
N VAL A 50 8.09 -17.77 9.37
CA VAL A 50 9.54 -18.00 9.39
C VAL A 50 9.85 -19.06 10.44
N LEU A 51 10.65 -20.05 10.08
CA LEU A 51 11.05 -21.16 10.95
C LEU A 51 12.53 -20.99 11.28
N ALA A 52 12.92 -20.85 12.54
CA ALA A 52 14.32 -20.58 12.91
C ALA A 52 14.77 -21.29 14.18
N THR A 53 16.01 -21.77 14.21
CA THR A 53 16.67 -22.33 15.40
C THR A 53 17.58 -21.27 16.00
N LEU A 54 17.51 -21.05 17.31
CA LEU A 54 18.46 -20.19 18.02
C LEU A 54 19.75 -20.97 18.31
N TYR A 55 20.88 -20.47 17.83
CA TYR A 55 22.22 -21.01 18.11
C TYR A 55 23.20 -19.87 18.36
N GLU A 56 23.94 -19.92 19.49
CA GLU A 56 24.91 -18.88 19.88
C GLU A 56 24.36 -17.45 19.70
N GLU A 57 23.16 -17.19 20.25
CA GLU A 57 22.45 -15.89 20.19
C GLU A 57 21.94 -15.46 18.81
N THR A 58 22.21 -16.24 17.75
CA THR A 58 21.74 -15.96 16.39
C THR A 58 20.59 -16.89 16.01
N TYR A 59 19.50 -16.34 15.47
CA TYR A 59 18.46 -17.15 14.86
C TYR A 59 18.89 -17.54 13.44
N LYS A 60 18.85 -18.84 13.17
CA LYS A 60 19.14 -19.45 11.86
C LYS A 60 17.84 -19.91 11.22
N ALA A 61 17.29 -19.15 10.29
CA ALA A 61 16.07 -19.45 9.57
C ALA A 61 16.26 -20.54 8.49
N VAL A 62 15.25 -21.38 8.30
CA VAL A 62 15.18 -22.36 7.21
C VAL A 62 14.88 -21.62 5.91
N ALA A 63 15.83 -21.56 4.97
CA ALA A 63 15.57 -20.97 3.67
C ALA A 63 14.72 -21.90 2.78
N GLY A 64 13.81 -21.29 2.02
CA GLY A 64 13.08 -21.87 0.89
C GLY A 64 13.93 -22.01 -0.37
N THR A 65 15.24 -21.83 -0.26
CA THR A 65 16.27 -22.14 -1.26
C THR A 65 17.09 -23.34 -0.78
N ALA A 66 17.38 -24.26 -1.70
CA ALA A 66 18.11 -25.48 -1.37
C ALA A 66 19.64 -25.26 -1.46
N ASP A 67 20.38 -25.76 -0.47
CA ASP A 67 21.82 -26.00 -0.57
C ASP A 67 22.04 -27.31 -1.35
N GLY A 68 22.16 -27.20 -2.67
CA GLY A 68 22.26 -28.37 -3.55
C GLY A 68 21.03 -29.28 -3.48
N SER A 69 21.20 -30.59 -3.69
CA SER A 69 20.07 -31.51 -3.91
C SER A 69 19.41 -32.09 -2.65
N ASN A 70 19.98 -31.88 -1.44
CA ASN A 70 19.62 -32.68 -0.25
C ASN A 70 19.57 -31.90 1.09
N ALA A 71 19.57 -30.57 1.08
CA ALA A 71 19.50 -29.74 2.29
C ALA A 71 18.89 -28.36 2.00
N MET A 72 18.38 -27.69 3.04
CA MET A 72 18.00 -26.27 2.96
C MET A 72 19.06 -25.41 3.67
N ASP A 73 19.35 -24.23 3.13
CA ASP A 73 20.28 -23.29 3.77
C ASP A 73 19.76 -22.84 5.14
N ALA A 74 20.67 -22.56 6.07
CA ALA A 74 20.38 -21.90 7.33
C ALA A 74 20.87 -20.45 7.28
N VAL A 75 19.93 -19.50 7.17
CA VAL A 75 20.24 -18.07 6.97
C VAL A 75 20.02 -17.31 8.28
N ALA A 76 20.97 -16.44 8.65
CA ALA A 76 20.80 -15.61 9.83
C ALA A 76 19.61 -14.66 9.67
N VAL A 77 18.80 -14.51 10.73
CA VAL A 77 17.69 -13.56 10.79
C VAL A 77 17.71 -12.81 12.11
N ASP A 78 17.48 -11.50 12.05
CA ASP A 78 17.43 -10.65 13.23
C ASP A 78 16.07 -10.77 13.92
N VAL A 79 16.09 -11.02 15.22
CA VAL A 79 14.89 -11.07 16.07
C VAL A 79 15.02 -10.02 17.15
N SER A 80 14.05 -9.10 17.20
CA SER A 80 13.96 -8.05 18.22
C SER A 80 12.60 -8.16 18.91
N GLY A 81 12.58 -8.27 20.24
CA GLY A 81 11.33 -8.29 21.00
C GLY A 81 10.35 -9.40 20.59
N ASP A 82 10.85 -10.61 20.29
CA ASP A 82 10.09 -11.75 19.76
C ASP A 82 9.48 -11.54 18.35
N GLN A 83 9.99 -10.56 17.60
CA GLN A 83 9.52 -10.24 16.24
C GLN A 83 10.66 -10.27 15.21
N ILE A 84 10.28 -10.60 13.97
CA ILE A 84 11.10 -10.41 12.78
C ILE A 84 10.38 -9.38 11.90
N THR A 85 11.11 -8.36 11.43
CA THR A 85 10.56 -7.32 10.56
C THR A 85 11.14 -7.49 9.16
N ASN A 86 10.27 -7.54 8.15
CA ASN A 86 10.62 -7.64 6.74
C ASN A 86 11.68 -8.71 6.43
N PRO A 87 11.47 -9.99 6.82
CA PRO A 87 12.39 -11.05 6.43
C PRO A 87 12.47 -11.16 4.91
N SER A 88 13.62 -11.62 4.40
CA SER A 88 13.72 -12.01 2.98
C SER A 88 12.59 -13.00 2.63
N THR A 89 11.99 -12.84 1.45
CA THR A 89 10.90 -13.71 0.97
C THR A 89 11.34 -15.17 0.83
N ASP A 90 12.64 -15.41 0.67
CA ASP A 90 13.22 -16.75 0.67
C ASP A 90 13.18 -17.43 2.04
N LEU A 91 12.96 -16.70 3.14
CA LEU A 91 12.83 -17.27 4.49
C LEU A 91 11.38 -17.54 4.89
N VAL A 92 10.43 -17.12 4.05
CA VAL A 92 9.00 -17.19 4.33
C VAL A 92 8.41 -18.45 3.72
N TRP A 93 7.70 -19.22 4.55
CA TRP A 93 6.98 -20.42 4.18
C TRP A 93 5.49 -20.21 4.31
N THR A 94 4.72 -20.53 3.26
CA THR A 94 3.27 -20.65 3.35
C THR A 94 2.91 -22.07 3.77
N LEU A 95 2.05 -22.23 4.77
CA LEU A 95 1.60 -23.53 5.24
C LEU A 95 0.25 -23.89 4.63
N GLU A 96 0.21 -24.95 3.81
CA GLU A 96 -1.04 -25.49 3.26
C GLU A 96 -1.46 -26.74 4.02
N ALA A 97 -2.69 -26.81 4.53
CA ALA A 97 -3.19 -27.95 5.26
C ALA A 97 -3.23 -29.21 4.40
N GLY A 98 -2.86 -30.34 5.01
CA GLY A 98 -2.99 -31.66 4.41
C GLY A 98 -3.11 -32.75 5.46
N THR A 99 -3.11 -34.01 5.04
CA THR A 99 -3.27 -35.12 5.97
C THR A 99 -2.11 -35.15 6.97
N GLY A 100 -2.43 -35.05 8.26
CA GLY A 100 -1.46 -35.19 9.36
C GLY A 100 -0.53 -33.99 9.58
N GLY A 101 -0.78 -32.83 8.95
CA GLY A 101 0.03 -31.62 9.13
C GLY A 101 -0.11 -30.64 7.97
N PHE A 102 0.97 -29.90 7.68
CA PHE A 102 0.99 -28.87 6.64
C PHE A 102 2.09 -29.12 5.61
N TYR A 103 1.83 -28.83 4.34
CA TYR A 103 2.91 -28.63 3.37
C TYR A 103 3.60 -27.30 3.66
N LEU A 104 4.93 -27.31 3.74
CA LEU A 104 5.73 -26.10 3.76
C LEU A 104 6.00 -25.69 2.30
N VAL A 105 5.39 -24.60 1.86
CA VAL A 105 5.47 -24.08 0.49
C VAL A 105 6.38 -22.85 0.47
N ASN A 106 7.42 -22.86 -0.37
CA ASN A 106 8.30 -21.70 -0.52
C ASN A 106 7.67 -20.63 -1.44
N ASN A 107 8.34 -19.48 -1.57
CA ASN A 107 7.87 -18.39 -2.43
C ASN A 107 7.72 -18.77 -3.93
N ALA A 108 8.44 -19.79 -4.39
CA ALA A 108 8.32 -20.31 -5.76
C ALA A 108 7.19 -21.35 -5.93
N GLY A 109 6.40 -21.63 -4.90
CA GLY A 109 5.31 -22.62 -4.93
C GLY A 109 5.79 -24.09 -4.82
N SER A 110 7.07 -24.32 -4.56
CA SER A 110 7.62 -25.67 -4.33
C SER A 110 7.44 -26.08 -2.87
N LYS A 111 7.18 -27.37 -2.66
CA LYS A 111 6.89 -27.96 -1.35
C LYS A 111 8.09 -28.69 -0.79
N LEU A 112 8.35 -28.50 0.50
CA LEU A 112 9.40 -29.24 1.22
C LEU A 112 9.05 -30.72 1.30
N SER A 113 10.02 -31.56 0.96
CA SER A 113 9.89 -33.01 0.90
C SER A 113 11.07 -33.69 1.59
N CYS A 114 10.87 -34.92 2.06
CA CYS A 114 11.93 -35.79 2.55
C CYS A 114 11.68 -37.23 2.10
N GLY A 115 12.75 -37.99 1.87
CA GLY A 115 12.66 -39.42 1.56
C GLY A 115 12.34 -40.28 2.79
N SER A 116 12.07 -41.57 2.57
CA SER A 116 11.86 -42.55 3.64
C SER A 116 13.16 -43.00 4.31
N SER A 117 14.30 -42.88 3.61
CA SER A 117 15.64 -43.20 4.08
C SER A 117 16.60 -42.02 3.91
N GLY A 118 17.71 -42.00 4.65
CA GLY A 118 18.72 -40.94 4.58
C GLY A 118 18.37 -39.70 5.41
N THR A 119 19.01 -38.56 5.14
CA THR A 119 18.74 -37.29 5.85
C THR A 119 18.32 -36.16 4.90
N GLY A 120 18.23 -36.46 3.61
CA GLY A 120 18.00 -35.46 2.58
C GLY A 120 16.60 -34.85 2.64
N ILE A 121 16.53 -33.55 2.42
CA ILE A 121 15.31 -32.81 2.13
C ILE A 121 15.44 -32.11 0.78
N SER A 122 14.32 -31.88 0.10
CA SER A 122 14.30 -31.24 -1.22
C SER A 122 13.02 -30.44 -1.43
N LEU A 123 13.02 -29.60 -2.47
CA LEU A 123 11.87 -28.83 -2.93
C LEU A 123 11.33 -29.45 -4.22
N ASN A 124 10.03 -29.77 -4.25
CA ASN A 124 9.37 -30.28 -5.44
C ASN A 124 7.86 -29.99 -5.42
N SER A 125 7.14 -30.30 -6.50
CA SER A 125 5.70 -30.00 -6.60
C SER A 125 4.81 -30.88 -5.73
N THR A 126 5.28 -32.06 -5.28
CA THR A 126 4.47 -33.01 -4.51
C THR A 126 4.56 -32.76 -3.00
N GLY A 127 5.78 -32.52 -2.51
CA GLY A 127 6.04 -32.28 -1.09
C GLY A 127 5.73 -33.47 -0.17
N ILE A 128 5.79 -33.21 1.13
CA ILE A 128 5.22 -34.03 2.19
C ILE A 128 4.60 -33.08 3.22
N THR A 129 3.57 -33.52 3.95
CA THR A 129 3.05 -32.76 5.09
C THR A 129 3.93 -32.93 6.32
N TRP A 130 4.00 -31.90 7.16
CA TRP A 130 4.79 -31.86 8.38
C TRP A 130 3.90 -31.47 9.55
N ALA A 131 3.96 -32.26 10.62
CA ALA A 131 3.28 -32.02 11.88
C ALA A 131 4.09 -31.06 12.75
N PHE A 132 3.43 -30.01 13.24
CA PHE A 132 4.01 -29.02 14.15
C PHE A 132 3.65 -29.37 15.58
N ASN A 133 4.59 -29.92 16.35
CA ASN A 133 4.37 -30.31 17.74
C ASN A 133 5.05 -29.29 18.66
N VAL A 134 4.31 -28.68 19.57
CA VAL A 134 4.84 -27.62 20.45
C VAL A 134 5.05 -28.12 21.88
N SER A 135 6.14 -27.70 22.51
CA SER A 135 6.39 -27.88 23.95
C SER A 135 7.21 -26.69 24.46
N GLY A 136 6.71 -25.99 25.48
CA GLY A 136 7.38 -24.81 26.04
C GLY A 136 7.59 -23.67 25.03
N GLY A 137 6.72 -23.55 24.02
CA GLY A 137 6.84 -22.54 22.95
C GLY A 137 7.86 -22.88 21.85
N LEU A 138 8.50 -24.06 21.90
CA LEU A 138 9.41 -24.55 20.87
C LEU A 138 8.77 -25.69 20.09
N PHE A 139 9.04 -25.73 18.79
CA PHE A 139 8.42 -26.66 17.85
C PHE A 139 9.36 -27.78 17.42
N ASN A 140 8.79 -28.98 17.39
CA ASN A 140 9.32 -30.17 16.75
C ASN A 140 8.52 -30.43 15.47
N ILE A 141 9.15 -30.26 14.31
CA ILE A 141 8.50 -30.34 13.00
C ILE A 141 8.79 -31.71 12.36
N VAL A 142 7.79 -32.58 12.32
CA VAL A 142 7.93 -34.01 12.01
C VAL A 142 7.21 -34.35 10.68
N PRO A 143 7.87 -34.98 9.71
CA PRO A 143 7.23 -35.38 8.45
C PRO A 143 6.16 -36.47 8.70
N SER A 144 4.96 -36.28 8.14
CA SER A 144 3.74 -37.05 8.47
C SER A 144 3.84 -38.55 8.19
N THR A 145 4.58 -38.95 7.15
CA THR A 145 4.77 -40.37 6.80
C THR A 145 6.11 -40.94 7.30
N GLN A 146 6.93 -40.14 7.98
CA GLN A 146 8.26 -40.52 8.46
C GLN A 146 8.46 -40.13 9.93
N SER A 147 7.60 -40.63 10.81
CA SER A 147 7.52 -40.23 12.21
C SER A 147 8.79 -40.43 13.04
N THR A 148 9.77 -41.21 12.58
CA THR A 148 11.08 -41.36 13.24
C THR A 148 12.06 -40.24 12.90
N ARG A 149 11.65 -39.28 12.06
CA ARG A 149 12.47 -38.15 11.60
C ARG A 149 11.93 -36.81 12.12
N GLN A 150 12.75 -35.78 12.04
CA GLN A 150 12.37 -34.40 12.34
C GLN A 150 13.28 -33.44 11.56
N LEU A 151 12.74 -32.28 11.19
CA LEU A 151 13.53 -31.17 10.66
C LEU A 151 14.44 -30.63 11.76
N MET A 152 15.76 -30.68 11.55
CA MET A 152 16.73 -30.17 12.51
C MET A 152 17.81 -29.35 11.81
N TYR A 153 18.31 -28.33 12.52
CA TYR A 153 19.48 -27.56 12.14
C TYR A 153 20.74 -28.37 12.44
N ARG A 154 21.70 -28.43 11.52
CA ARG A 154 23.02 -29.02 11.75
C ARG A 154 24.08 -27.93 11.80
N ILE A 155 24.70 -27.79 12.98
CA ILE A 155 25.64 -26.72 13.30
C ILE A 155 26.90 -26.83 12.44
N SER A 156 27.52 -28.02 12.35
CA SER A 156 28.78 -28.21 11.62
C SER A 156 28.72 -27.96 10.11
N SER A 157 27.52 -27.87 9.54
CA SER A 157 27.35 -27.65 8.09
C SER A 157 26.40 -26.51 7.76
N ASP A 158 25.97 -25.74 8.78
CA ASP A 158 25.06 -24.60 8.67
C ASP A 158 23.84 -24.84 7.74
N GLN A 159 23.14 -25.97 7.92
CA GLN A 159 22.06 -26.40 7.03
C GLN A 159 20.94 -27.12 7.80
N TYR A 160 19.76 -27.17 7.19
CA TYR A 160 18.62 -27.96 7.66
C TYR A 160 18.45 -29.26 6.88
N ARG A 161 18.07 -30.33 7.60
CA ARG A 161 17.82 -31.67 7.06
C ARG A 161 16.81 -32.45 7.91
N ALA A 162 16.36 -33.60 7.41
CA ALA A 162 15.44 -34.50 8.11
C ALA A 162 16.23 -35.61 8.84
N TYR A 163 16.61 -35.37 10.09
CA TYR A 163 17.39 -36.32 10.88
C TYR A 163 16.52 -37.27 11.69
N ALA A 164 17.08 -38.43 12.06
CA ALA A 164 16.42 -39.35 12.98
C ALA A 164 16.28 -38.72 14.37
N GLN A 165 15.14 -38.92 15.03
CA GLN A 165 14.88 -38.43 16.38
C GLN A 165 15.82 -39.06 17.44
N SER A 166 16.53 -40.14 17.12
CA SER A 166 17.59 -40.66 17.98
C SER A 166 18.77 -39.68 18.15
N ASN A 167 18.88 -38.66 17.30
CA ASN A 167 19.94 -37.65 17.36
C ASN A 167 19.60 -36.44 18.27
N LEU A 168 18.41 -36.41 18.88
CA LEU A 168 17.95 -35.26 19.68
C LEU A 168 18.89 -34.87 20.83
N GLY A 169 19.72 -35.80 21.34
CA GLY A 169 20.69 -35.53 22.40
C GLY A 169 22.10 -35.16 21.92
N ALA A 170 22.36 -35.12 20.61
CA ALA A 170 23.68 -34.84 20.07
C ALA A 170 23.92 -33.34 19.87
N SER A 171 25.12 -32.87 20.24
CA SER A 171 25.46 -31.44 20.28
C SER A 171 25.60 -30.75 18.93
N ASP A 172 25.66 -31.50 17.82
CA ASP A 172 25.75 -30.97 16.45
C ASP A 172 24.36 -30.58 15.89
N TYR A 173 23.29 -30.79 16.65
CA TYR A 173 21.92 -30.61 16.17
C TYR A 173 21.13 -29.60 16.99
N GLY A 174 20.62 -28.57 16.32
CA GLY A 174 19.54 -27.72 16.82
C GLY A 174 18.21 -28.42 16.57
N ASN A 175 17.61 -28.94 17.63
CA ASN A 175 16.40 -29.78 17.57
C ASN A 175 15.11 -29.06 17.99
N SER A 176 15.18 -27.76 18.29
CA SER A 176 14.05 -26.96 18.71
C SER A 176 13.90 -25.75 17.79
N ILE A 177 12.76 -25.64 17.12
CA ILE A 177 12.49 -24.57 16.15
C ILE A 177 11.58 -23.54 16.81
N THR A 178 11.95 -22.27 16.73
CA THR A 178 11.06 -21.14 16.98
C THR A 178 10.32 -20.83 15.69
N VAL A 179 9.00 -20.69 15.79
CA VAL A 179 8.13 -20.35 14.65
C VAL A 179 7.68 -18.90 14.83
N PHE A 180 7.82 -18.09 13.79
CA PHE A 180 7.29 -16.73 13.74
C PHE A 180 6.20 -16.69 12.68
N LYS A 181 5.04 -16.16 13.00
CA LYS A 181 3.88 -16.06 12.10
C LYS A 181 3.73 -14.62 11.64
N LEU A 182 3.47 -14.42 10.35
CA LEU A 182 3.08 -13.11 9.83
C LEU A 182 1.84 -12.66 10.60
N ASP A 183 1.97 -11.58 11.37
CA ASP A 183 0.81 -10.88 11.91
C ASP A 183 -0.05 -10.46 10.72
N THR A 184 -1.38 -10.44 10.87
CA THR A 184 -2.25 -9.92 9.80
C THR A 184 -1.65 -8.62 9.30
N ALA A 185 -1.22 -8.61 8.03
CA ALA A 185 -0.55 -7.45 7.45
C ALA A 185 -1.42 -6.23 7.74
N VAL A 186 -0.89 -5.29 8.51
CA VAL A 186 -1.60 -4.06 8.82
C VAL A 186 -1.56 -3.27 7.53
N GLU A 187 -2.57 -3.46 6.68
CA GLU A 187 -2.88 -2.49 5.64
C GLU A 187 -3.02 -1.15 6.36
N PRO A 188 -2.26 -0.12 5.94
CA PRO A 188 -2.35 1.18 6.57
C PRO A 188 -3.80 1.64 6.54
N GLU A 189 -4.40 1.87 7.71
CA GLU A 189 -5.74 2.42 7.79
C GLU A 189 -5.70 3.83 7.18
N TYR A 190 -6.57 4.05 6.20
CA TYR A 190 -6.84 5.37 5.66
C TYR A 190 -8.28 5.75 5.97
N THR A 191 -8.53 7.05 6.05
CA THR A 191 -9.86 7.63 6.28
C THR A 191 -10.39 8.15 4.95
N ASP A 192 -11.70 8.06 4.75
CA ASP A 192 -12.37 8.67 3.60
C ASP A 192 -12.07 10.17 3.54
N ILE A 193 -11.81 10.69 2.34
CA ILE A 193 -11.41 12.09 2.17
C ILE A 193 -12.48 13.04 2.73
N ALA A 194 -13.76 12.75 2.54
CA ALA A 194 -14.84 13.58 3.08
C ALA A 194 -14.81 13.69 4.62
N ASP A 195 -14.46 12.61 5.31
CA ASP A 195 -14.36 12.60 6.78
C ASP A 195 -13.13 13.40 7.25
N VAL A 196 -12.00 13.29 6.55
CA VAL A 196 -10.80 14.08 6.84
C VAL A 196 -11.04 15.58 6.67
N ARG A 197 -11.88 15.98 5.69
CA ARG A 197 -12.27 17.39 5.51
C ARG A 197 -13.07 17.96 6.68
N ALA A 198 -13.64 17.11 7.55
CA ALA A 198 -14.33 17.54 8.76
C ALA A 198 -13.38 17.71 9.96
N TYR A 199 -12.10 17.37 9.84
CA TYR A 199 -11.13 17.49 10.92
C TYR A 199 -10.73 18.96 11.17
N GLU A 200 -10.34 19.25 12.42
CA GLU A 200 -9.64 20.49 12.73
C GLU A 200 -8.28 20.53 12.04
N THR A 201 -7.76 21.73 11.77
CA THR A 201 -6.38 21.91 11.27
C THR A 201 -5.36 21.45 12.32
N GLY A 202 -4.24 20.87 11.87
CA GLY A 202 -3.17 20.37 12.74
C GLY A 202 -3.32 18.90 13.13
N VAL A 203 -4.31 18.20 12.57
CA VAL A 203 -4.57 16.78 12.83
C VAL A 203 -3.88 15.94 11.75
N SER A 204 -3.17 14.89 12.16
CA SER A 204 -2.59 13.94 11.20
C SER A 204 -3.68 13.04 10.62
N ALA A 205 -3.65 12.83 9.31
CA ALA A 205 -4.58 11.96 8.61
C ALA A 205 -3.88 11.21 7.48
N THR A 206 -4.33 9.99 7.22
CA THR A 206 -3.93 9.16 6.09
C THR A 206 -5.12 9.01 5.16
N VAL A 207 -4.93 9.30 3.87
CA VAL A 207 -5.97 9.23 2.84
C VAL A 207 -5.46 8.43 1.64
N GLN A 208 -6.38 7.86 0.88
CA GLN A 208 -6.11 7.22 -0.39
C GLN A 208 -7.00 7.80 -1.48
N GLY A 209 -6.45 8.06 -2.67
CA GLY A 209 -7.23 8.60 -3.79
C GLY A 209 -6.48 8.53 -5.11
N THR A 210 -7.19 8.74 -6.21
CA THR A 210 -6.62 8.85 -7.56
C THR A 210 -6.18 10.28 -7.81
N VAL A 211 -4.94 10.47 -8.27
CA VAL A 211 -4.38 11.76 -8.66
C VAL A 211 -5.15 12.30 -9.86
N THR A 212 -5.84 13.42 -9.68
CA THR A 212 -6.65 14.08 -10.72
C THR A 212 -5.97 15.28 -11.33
N PHE A 213 -5.04 15.93 -10.61
CA PHE A 213 -4.30 17.10 -11.08
C PHE A 213 -3.00 17.30 -10.29
N ILE A 214 -1.98 17.86 -10.95
CA ILE A 214 -0.67 18.15 -10.34
C ILE A 214 -0.29 19.58 -10.74
N ASP A 215 -0.06 20.45 -9.75
CA ASP A 215 0.48 21.80 -9.93
C ASP A 215 1.66 22.03 -8.98
N GLY A 216 2.87 21.78 -9.49
CA GLY A 216 4.10 21.89 -8.72
C GLY A 216 4.11 20.91 -7.55
N ARG A 217 3.86 21.42 -6.34
CA ARG A 217 3.81 20.65 -5.09
C ARG A 217 2.40 20.21 -4.68
N ASN A 218 1.38 20.80 -5.30
CA ASN A 218 -0.01 20.51 -5.02
C ASN A 218 -0.41 19.30 -5.86
N VAL A 219 -0.70 18.18 -5.20
CA VAL A 219 -1.13 16.93 -5.84
C VAL A 219 -2.56 16.67 -5.40
N TYR A 220 -3.50 16.90 -6.31
CA TYR A 220 -4.93 16.72 -6.05
C TYR A 220 -5.29 15.27 -6.21
N ILE A 221 -5.87 14.67 -5.17
CA ILE A 221 -6.37 13.31 -5.19
C ILE A 221 -7.87 13.28 -4.91
N GLN A 222 -8.54 12.24 -5.41
CA GLN A 222 -9.96 12.06 -5.22
C GLN A 222 -10.31 10.58 -4.99
N ASP A 223 -11.19 10.33 -4.03
CA ASP A 223 -11.84 9.04 -3.79
C ASP A 223 -13.34 9.12 -4.13
N SER A 224 -14.14 8.13 -3.72
CA SER A 224 -15.59 8.14 -3.94
C SER A 224 -16.35 9.15 -3.09
N THR A 225 -15.72 9.74 -2.09
CA THR A 225 -16.32 10.62 -1.07
C THR A 225 -15.98 12.09 -1.27
N GLY A 226 -14.81 12.41 -1.82
CA GLY A 226 -14.39 13.80 -2.04
C GLY A 226 -12.98 13.95 -2.59
N GLY A 227 -12.53 15.20 -2.71
CA GLY A 227 -11.19 15.57 -3.17
C GLY A 227 -10.39 16.29 -2.08
N ILE A 228 -9.07 16.16 -2.13
CA ILE A 228 -8.16 16.88 -1.24
C ILE A 228 -6.85 17.20 -1.96
N ASP A 229 -6.25 18.33 -1.61
CA ASP A 229 -4.89 18.65 -2.05
C ASP A 229 -3.86 18.03 -1.09
N LEU A 230 -2.90 17.31 -1.65
CA LEU A 230 -1.70 16.86 -0.97
C LEU A 230 -0.59 17.88 -1.25
N TYR A 231 -0.26 18.71 -0.26
CA TYR A 231 0.82 19.67 -0.34
C TYR A 231 2.16 19.03 0.06
N LEU A 232 2.89 18.56 -0.95
CA LEU A 232 4.18 17.88 -0.75
C LEU A 232 5.31 18.86 -0.40
N ASN A 233 6.28 18.36 0.36
CA ASN A 233 7.49 19.10 0.70
C ASN A 233 8.29 19.49 -0.56
N SER A 234 9.08 20.56 -0.44
CA SER A 234 9.88 21.06 -1.55
C SER A 234 10.88 20.03 -2.04
N GLY A 235 10.79 19.69 -3.33
CA GLY A 235 11.69 18.73 -3.98
C GLY A 235 11.38 17.26 -3.68
N THR A 236 10.22 16.95 -3.09
CA THR A 236 9.85 15.57 -2.74
C THR A 236 8.74 14.99 -3.61
N VAL A 237 8.19 15.74 -4.58
CA VAL A 237 7.21 15.19 -5.53
C VAL A 237 7.91 14.13 -6.39
N PRO A 238 7.47 12.86 -6.36
CA PRO A 238 8.13 11.81 -7.12
C PRO A 238 8.09 12.10 -8.62
N SER A 239 9.24 12.01 -9.30
CA SER A 239 9.34 12.34 -10.74
C SER A 239 8.51 11.43 -11.64
N ALA A 240 8.17 10.24 -11.16
CA ALA A 240 7.35 9.26 -11.87
C ALA A 240 5.85 9.39 -11.58
N LEU A 241 5.45 10.24 -10.63
CA LEU A 241 4.05 10.45 -10.28
C LEU A 241 3.28 11.04 -11.46
N ALA A 242 2.15 10.44 -11.79
CA ALA A 242 1.32 10.82 -12.91
C ALA A 242 -0.16 10.99 -12.53
N ILE A 243 -0.88 11.77 -13.33
CA ILE A 243 -2.35 11.80 -13.27
C ILE A 243 -2.88 10.39 -13.58
N GLY A 244 -3.83 9.91 -12.79
CA GLY A 244 -4.34 8.54 -12.84
C GLY A 244 -3.66 7.58 -11.87
N ASP A 245 -2.58 7.98 -11.21
CA ASP A 245 -2.00 7.16 -10.13
C ASP A 245 -2.92 7.15 -8.91
N LYS A 246 -3.23 5.98 -8.38
CA LYS A 246 -3.86 5.85 -7.06
C LYS A 246 -2.74 5.91 -6.04
N VAL A 247 -2.81 6.86 -5.13
CA VAL A 247 -1.80 7.07 -4.09
C VAL A 247 -2.41 6.97 -2.71
N GLN A 248 -1.57 6.63 -1.74
CA GLN A 248 -1.87 6.83 -0.34
C GLN A 248 -0.87 7.84 0.22
N ALA A 249 -1.36 8.78 1.03
CA ALA A 249 -0.52 9.77 1.66
C ALA A 249 -0.95 10.05 3.10
N THR A 250 0.03 10.26 3.96
CA THR A 250 -0.14 10.70 5.35
C THR A 250 0.40 12.11 5.48
N GLY A 251 -0.43 13.03 5.97
CA GLY A 251 -0.03 14.42 6.19
C GLY A 251 -0.73 15.02 7.40
N THR A 252 -0.58 16.33 7.57
CA THR A 252 -1.27 17.11 8.61
C THR A 252 -2.25 18.08 7.96
N THR A 253 -3.51 18.06 8.41
CA THR A 253 -4.56 18.96 7.93
C THR A 253 -4.14 20.41 8.09
N ALA A 254 -4.31 21.20 7.04
CA ALA A 254 -4.01 22.62 7.02
C ALA A 254 -5.02 23.35 6.13
N GLU A 255 -5.10 24.67 6.32
CA GLU A 255 -5.84 25.55 5.42
C GLU A 255 -4.91 26.67 4.95
N TYR A 256 -4.71 26.77 3.63
CA TYR A 256 -3.88 27.81 3.04
C TYR A 256 -4.69 28.63 2.03
N ARG A 257 -4.95 29.89 2.37
CA ARG A 257 -5.74 30.85 1.56
C ARG A 257 -7.13 30.32 1.16
N GLY A 258 -7.72 29.49 2.02
CA GLY A 258 -9.03 28.89 1.84
C GLY A 258 -9.01 27.52 1.16
N LEU A 259 -7.85 26.99 0.74
CA LEU A 259 -7.72 25.61 0.29
C LEU A 259 -7.45 24.70 1.49
N PHE A 260 -8.30 23.68 1.69
CA PHE A 260 -8.05 22.64 2.69
C PHE A 260 -7.16 21.53 2.12
N GLU A 261 -6.04 21.27 2.78
CA GLU A 261 -4.94 20.43 2.29
C GLU A 261 -4.40 19.51 3.38
N LEU A 262 -3.66 18.46 2.97
CA LEU A 262 -2.72 17.76 3.83
C LEU A 262 -1.30 18.23 3.53
N SER A 263 -0.61 18.73 4.55
CA SER A 263 0.74 19.30 4.44
C SER A 263 1.80 18.44 5.15
N GLY A 264 3.08 18.76 4.94
CA GLY A 264 4.20 18.06 5.58
C GLY A 264 4.55 16.70 4.97
N ILE A 265 4.03 16.41 3.78
CA ILE A 265 4.17 15.12 3.10
C ILE A 265 5.54 15.04 2.44
N ASP A 266 6.40 14.15 2.91
CA ASP A 266 7.65 13.79 2.21
C ASP A 266 7.37 12.68 1.19
N GLY A 267 7.26 13.07 -0.07
CA GLY A 267 6.99 12.15 -1.17
C GLY A 267 8.11 11.12 -1.46
N ASN A 268 9.29 11.28 -0.85
CA ASN A 268 10.37 10.28 -0.95
C ASN A 268 10.31 9.23 0.15
N ASN A 269 9.46 9.40 1.16
CA ASN A 269 9.30 8.45 2.25
C ASN A 269 8.10 7.54 1.95
N ALA A 270 8.38 6.26 1.69
CA ALA A 270 7.38 5.25 1.36
C ALA A 270 6.35 5.00 2.49
N GLU A 271 6.65 5.35 3.73
CA GLU A 271 5.70 5.29 4.86
C GLU A 271 4.71 6.46 4.85
N VAL A 272 5.06 7.56 4.17
CA VAL A 272 4.31 8.82 4.15
C VAL A 272 3.59 9.03 2.82
N PHE A 273 4.15 8.59 1.70
CA PHE A 273 3.58 8.74 0.37
C PHE A 273 3.93 7.53 -0.49
N ASN A 274 2.91 6.90 -1.08
CA ASN A 274 3.13 5.74 -1.95
C ASN A 274 2.15 5.71 -3.13
N VAL A 275 2.64 5.26 -4.28
CA VAL A 275 1.81 4.95 -5.46
C VAL A 275 1.38 3.48 -5.39
N ILE A 276 0.07 3.25 -5.36
CA ILE A 276 -0.58 1.93 -5.20
C ILE A 276 -0.89 1.27 -6.54
N SER A 277 -1.34 2.06 -7.51
CA SER A 277 -1.56 1.60 -8.88
C SER A 277 -1.44 2.78 -9.83
N THR A 278 -1.05 2.52 -11.06
CA THR A 278 -0.90 3.56 -12.07
C THR A 278 -2.01 3.47 -13.12
N GLY A 279 -2.30 4.55 -13.84
CA GLY A 279 -3.21 4.51 -14.99
C GLY A 279 -4.68 4.17 -14.68
N ASN A 280 -5.15 4.49 -13.47
CA ASN A 280 -6.54 4.30 -13.08
C ASN A 280 -7.46 5.30 -13.80
N GLU A 281 -8.74 4.93 -13.94
CA GLU A 281 -9.74 5.85 -14.48
C GLU A 281 -9.89 7.07 -13.57
N LEU A 282 -10.00 8.24 -14.21
CA LEU A 282 -10.18 9.50 -13.48
C LEU A 282 -11.66 9.68 -13.13
N PRO A 283 -11.99 9.96 -11.85
CA PRO A 283 -13.35 10.31 -11.48
C PRO A 283 -13.81 11.54 -12.26
N LEU A 284 -15.08 11.54 -12.66
CA LEU A 284 -15.70 12.65 -13.39
C LEU A 284 -17.19 12.71 -13.04
N ALA A 285 -17.58 13.73 -12.28
CA ALA A 285 -18.97 14.02 -11.99
C ALA A 285 -19.46 15.20 -12.83
N GLU A 286 -20.65 15.10 -13.42
CA GLU A 286 -21.29 16.24 -14.08
C GLU A 286 -21.97 17.13 -13.06
N VAL A 287 -21.69 18.44 -13.12
CA VAL A 287 -22.21 19.44 -12.19
C VAL A 287 -22.62 20.70 -12.96
N THR A 288 -23.45 21.53 -12.33
CA THR A 288 -23.95 22.79 -12.86
C THR A 288 -23.24 23.98 -12.23
N LEU A 289 -23.23 25.13 -12.92
CA LEU A 289 -22.74 26.37 -12.30
C LEU A 289 -23.60 26.82 -11.12
N ALA A 290 -24.88 26.49 -11.08
CA ALA A 290 -25.74 26.81 -9.95
C ALA A 290 -25.30 26.07 -8.67
N GLU A 291 -24.89 24.80 -8.78
CA GLU A 291 -24.34 24.03 -7.66
C GLU A 291 -23.01 24.63 -7.18
N LEU A 292 -22.13 24.98 -8.13
CA LEU A 292 -20.83 25.57 -7.85
C LEU A 292 -20.91 27.02 -7.34
N ALA A 293 -21.90 27.80 -7.77
CA ALA A 293 -22.10 29.20 -7.37
C ALA A 293 -23.03 29.36 -6.15
N SER A 294 -23.41 28.25 -5.50
CA SER A 294 -24.27 28.30 -4.33
C SER A 294 -23.58 29.00 -3.14
N ASP A 295 -24.29 29.88 -2.44
CA ASP A 295 -23.78 30.52 -1.21
C ASP A 295 -23.75 29.54 0.00
N GLU A 296 -24.08 28.26 -0.21
CA GLU A 296 -24.00 27.21 0.80
C GLU A 296 -22.56 26.70 0.90
N ASP A 297 -21.80 27.32 1.81
CA ASP A 297 -20.38 27.05 2.11
C ASP A 297 -20.08 25.54 2.23
N THR A 298 -21.02 24.74 2.73
CA THR A 298 -20.90 23.28 2.87
C THR A 298 -20.79 22.51 1.56
N THR A 299 -21.53 22.87 0.51
CA THR A 299 -21.53 22.11 -0.75
C THR A 299 -20.23 22.34 -1.51
N ILE A 300 -19.79 23.60 -1.59
CA ILE A 300 -18.53 23.97 -2.22
C ILE A 300 -17.33 23.42 -1.45
N GLN A 301 -17.37 23.43 -0.11
CA GLN A 301 -16.30 22.83 0.70
C GLN A 301 -16.15 21.33 0.47
N LEU A 302 -17.23 20.61 0.18
CA LEU A 302 -17.18 19.17 -0.16
C LEU A 302 -16.69 18.93 -1.59
N MET A 303 -16.98 19.85 -2.51
CA MET A 303 -16.57 19.75 -3.91
C MET A 303 -15.16 20.27 -4.18
N GLU A 304 -14.55 21.05 -3.28
CA GLU A 304 -13.17 21.51 -3.41
C GLU A 304 -12.21 20.33 -3.67
N SER A 305 -11.25 20.55 -4.57
CA SER A 305 -10.28 19.55 -5.04
C SER A 305 -10.88 18.37 -5.82
N THR A 306 -12.18 18.37 -6.13
CA THR A 306 -12.80 17.35 -7.00
C THR A 306 -12.74 17.71 -8.48
N ARG A 307 -12.68 16.68 -9.32
CA ARG A 307 -12.74 16.76 -10.78
C ARG A 307 -14.18 16.68 -11.28
N VAL A 308 -14.61 17.71 -11.99
CA VAL A 308 -15.99 17.88 -12.47
C VAL A 308 -16.06 18.18 -13.97
N LEU A 309 -17.20 17.87 -14.58
CA LEU A 309 -17.61 18.24 -15.92
C LEU A 309 -18.76 19.26 -15.83
N ILE A 310 -18.62 20.40 -16.50
CA ILE A 310 -19.67 21.42 -16.61
C ILE A 310 -19.96 21.64 -18.08
N LYS A 311 -21.22 21.52 -18.50
CA LYS A 311 -21.58 21.55 -19.92
C LYS A 311 -22.13 22.89 -20.37
N GLY A 312 -21.88 23.24 -21.63
CA GLY A 312 -22.55 24.33 -22.33
C GLY A 312 -22.25 25.72 -21.76
N LEU A 313 -21.00 26.00 -21.39
CA LEU A 313 -20.56 27.29 -20.87
C LEU A 313 -20.10 28.23 -21.99
N THR A 314 -20.56 29.48 -21.95
CA THR A 314 -20.04 30.54 -22.81
C THR A 314 -18.72 31.09 -22.24
N LEU A 315 -17.65 31.04 -23.04
CA LEU A 315 -16.35 31.60 -22.69
C LEU A 315 -16.38 33.13 -22.74
N GLY A 316 -15.82 33.78 -21.71
CA GLY A 316 -15.45 35.19 -21.75
C GLY A 316 -14.06 35.40 -22.36
N THR A 317 -13.49 36.58 -22.16
CA THR A 317 -12.15 36.91 -22.64
C THR A 317 -11.09 35.96 -22.06
N ILE A 318 -10.37 35.27 -22.93
CA ILE A 318 -9.35 34.29 -22.54
C ILE A 318 -8.16 34.98 -21.87
N ASN A 319 -7.76 34.46 -20.72
CA ASN A 319 -6.58 34.89 -19.98
C ASN A 319 -5.73 33.69 -19.55
N THR A 320 -4.56 33.53 -20.18
CA THR A 320 -3.64 32.43 -19.88
C THR A 320 -2.79 32.65 -18.63
N SER A 321 -2.79 33.87 -18.10
CA SER A 321 -2.00 34.27 -16.91
C SER A 321 -2.85 34.59 -15.69
N GLY A 322 -4.17 34.62 -15.84
CA GLY A 322 -5.15 35.01 -14.83
C GLY A 322 -6.47 34.30 -15.07
N SER A 323 -7.59 34.98 -14.80
CA SER A 323 -8.91 34.35 -14.84
C SER A 323 -9.65 34.62 -16.15
N THR A 324 -10.21 33.56 -16.75
CA THR A 324 -11.18 33.60 -17.85
C THR A 324 -12.57 33.36 -17.27
N PRO A 325 -13.52 34.32 -17.33
CA PRO A 325 -14.87 34.06 -16.85
C PRO A 325 -15.61 33.11 -17.80
N VAL A 326 -16.47 32.28 -17.24
CA VAL A 326 -17.41 31.42 -17.97
C VAL A 326 -18.82 31.64 -17.44
N THR A 327 -19.82 31.59 -18.33
CA THR A 327 -21.22 31.85 -17.96
C THR A 327 -22.13 30.76 -18.53
N ASP A 328 -23.11 30.30 -17.77
CA ASP A 328 -24.14 29.40 -18.28
C ASP A 328 -25.30 30.16 -18.96
N ALA A 329 -26.25 29.43 -19.54
CA ALA A 329 -27.42 30.01 -20.19
C ALA A 329 -28.39 30.75 -19.22
N TYR A 330 -28.21 30.58 -17.91
CA TYR A 330 -29.01 31.19 -16.86
C TYR A 330 -28.36 32.44 -16.26
N GLY A 331 -27.14 32.79 -16.70
CA GLY A 331 -26.38 33.95 -16.23
C GLY A 331 -25.52 33.70 -14.99
N ASN A 332 -25.41 32.45 -14.52
CA ASN A 332 -24.46 32.11 -13.45
C ASN A 332 -23.04 32.12 -14.03
N SER A 333 -22.07 32.58 -13.25
CA SER A 333 -20.69 32.71 -13.72
C SER A 333 -19.66 32.34 -12.66
N ILE A 334 -18.59 31.69 -13.12
CA ILE A 334 -17.39 31.36 -12.34
C ILE A 334 -16.15 31.73 -13.16
N ASN A 335 -14.97 31.66 -12.56
CA ASN A 335 -13.70 31.87 -13.24
C ASN A 335 -12.99 30.55 -13.53
N ILE A 336 -12.38 30.43 -14.71
CA ILE A 336 -11.31 29.48 -14.98
C ILE A 336 -9.98 30.19 -14.71
N TYR A 337 -9.17 29.67 -13.79
CA TYR A 337 -7.85 30.22 -13.49
C TYR A 337 -6.79 29.61 -14.40
N LYS A 338 -5.97 30.50 -15.01
CA LYS A 338 -4.86 30.19 -15.92
C LYS A 338 -5.27 29.20 -17.01
N MET A 339 -6.23 29.61 -17.83
CA MET A 339 -6.66 28.79 -18.95
C MET A 339 -5.47 28.49 -19.86
N PRO A 340 -5.27 27.23 -20.32
CA PRO A 340 -4.17 26.93 -21.24
C PRO A 340 -4.35 27.67 -22.58
N GLU A 341 -3.25 27.81 -23.32
CA GLU A 341 -3.33 28.26 -24.71
C GLU A 341 -4.26 27.33 -25.50
N THR A 342 -5.19 27.92 -26.25
CA THR A 342 -6.26 27.19 -26.93
C THR A 342 -6.66 27.87 -28.23
N SER A 343 -7.31 27.12 -29.11
CA SER A 343 -7.96 27.64 -30.31
C SER A 343 -9.35 28.21 -30.06
N PHE A 344 -9.94 28.01 -28.87
CA PHE A 344 -11.21 28.63 -28.50
C PHE A 344 -11.06 30.15 -28.43
N VAL A 345 -12.19 30.86 -28.58
CA VAL A 345 -12.27 32.31 -28.50
C VAL A 345 -13.42 32.74 -27.58
N GLU A 346 -13.42 34.01 -27.18
CA GLU A 346 -14.54 34.61 -26.44
C GLU A 346 -15.85 34.43 -27.21
N GLY A 347 -16.90 34.01 -26.50
CA GLY A 347 -18.23 33.71 -27.04
C GLY A 347 -18.45 32.25 -27.43
N ASP A 348 -17.41 31.42 -27.50
CA ASP A 348 -17.55 29.99 -27.77
C ASP A 348 -18.33 29.29 -26.65
N ILE A 349 -19.15 28.30 -27.02
CA ILE A 349 -19.84 27.41 -26.08
C ILE A 349 -19.02 26.12 -25.95
N VAL A 350 -18.61 25.80 -24.73
CA VAL A 350 -17.71 24.68 -24.44
C VAL A 350 -18.20 23.85 -23.26
N ASP A 351 -17.83 22.57 -23.26
CA ASP A 351 -17.87 21.73 -22.08
C ASP A 351 -16.51 21.82 -21.37
N VAL A 352 -16.52 21.99 -20.06
CA VAL A 352 -15.32 22.23 -19.24
C VAL A 352 -15.13 21.07 -18.28
N ILE A 353 -13.96 20.45 -18.34
CA ILE A 353 -13.46 19.56 -17.28
C ILE A 353 -12.50 20.37 -16.41
N ALA A 354 -12.75 20.41 -15.11
CA ALA A 354 -11.98 21.23 -14.19
C ALA A 354 -11.83 20.60 -12.80
N ILE A 355 -10.84 21.08 -12.06
CA ILE A 355 -10.75 20.91 -10.61
C ILE A 355 -11.41 22.11 -9.94
N VAL A 356 -12.33 21.85 -9.02
CA VAL A 356 -12.98 22.90 -8.22
C VAL A 356 -12.01 23.41 -7.16
N SER A 357 -11.82 24.73 -7.06
CA SER A 357 -10.98 25.35 -6.03
C SER A 357 -11.59 26.65 -5.49
N SER A 358 -11.34 26.93 -4.21
CA SER A 358 -11.72 28.18 -3.56
C SER A 358 -10.52 29.08 -3.21
N PHE A 359 -9.34 28.77 -3.76
CA PHE A 359 -8.08 29.47 -3.48
C PHE A 359 -8.12 30.95 -3.90
N ASN A 360 -7.87 31.86 -2.94
CA ASN A 360 -7.90 33.32 -3.15
C ASN A 360 -6.54 33.97 -3.46
#